data_AF-A0A1G2VF97-F1
#
_entry.id   AF-A0A1G2VF97-F1
#
_cell.length_a   1.000
_cell.length_b   1.000
_cell.length_c   1.000
_cell.angle_alpha   90.00
_cell.angle_beta   90.00
_cell.angle_gamma   90.00
#
_symmetry.space_group_name_H-M   'P 1'
#
loop_
_entity.id
_entity.type
_entity.pdbx_description
1 polymer ?
#
loop_
_entity_poly.entity_id
_entity_poly.type
_entity_poly.pdbx_seq_one_letter_code
_entity_poly.pdbx_strand_id
1 'polypeptide(L)'
;MQIYRFKRRSRGAWRKLFRKFTEGLLKCAFLLLFPLPATSAILVFWHVVLFQNDLYLNTTEQDIALNAWIPMFGVIYGLFAAVVLSGVNKKLCDAHDAVDDNDKVRFMRICDAEVSPATHGLMSSLALAVISGFMALHYSSVWGGMIVVGTTTYLLALIFWVVVEFDDPCHGIWFIKSIQKEWLLEDPKKVSKERKIKIVEDARGTATV
;
A
#
# COMPACT_ATOMS: atom_id res chain seq x y z
N MET A 1 55.33 4.34 24.69
CA MET A 1 54.37 5.36 24.21
C MET A 1 53.68 4.81 22.96
N GLN A 2 52.48 4.25 23.08
CA GLN A 2 51.76 3.64 21.95
C GLN A 2 51.04 4.73 21.15
N ILE A 3 51.43 4.92 19.89
CA ILE A 3 50.78 5.86 18.97
C ILE A 3 49.52 5.17 18.41
N TYR A 4 48.36 5.53 18.94
CA TYR A 4 47.08 5.14 18.38
C TYR A 4 46.92 5.77 16.98
N ARG A 5 47.17 4.98 15.93
CA ARG A 5 46.82 5.38 14.55
C ARG A 5 45.30 5.38 14.43
N PHE A 6 44.70 6.57 14.48
CA PHE A 6 43.31 6.78 14.09
C PHE A 6 43.11 6.24 12.67
N LYS A 7 42.49 5.07 12.56
CA LYS A 7 42.14 4.44 11.29
C LYS A 7 41.19 5.43 10.59
N ARG A 8 41.69 6.16 9.58
CA ARG A 8 40.92 7.10 8.73
C ARG A 8 39.62 6.40 8.33
N ARG A 9 38.53 6.71 9.03
CA ARG A 9 37.23 6.05 8.86
C ARG A 9 36.62 6.59 7.57
N SER A 10 37.02 5.94 6.48
CA SER A 10 36.40 5.82 5.17
C SER A 10 35.33 6.85 4.81
N ARG A 11 35.71 7.82 3.97
CA ARG A 11 34.79 8.63 3.13
C ARG A 11 33.78 7.77 2.33
N GLY A 12 34.03 6.47 2.19
CA GLY A 12 33.14 5.52 1.53
C GLY A 12 31.89 5.16 2.33
N ALA A 13 31.91 5.19 3.67
CA ALA A 13 30.73 4.88 4.48
C ALA A 13 29.64 5.94 4.31
N TRP A 14 30.03 7.22 4.29
CA TRP A 14 29.10 8.34 4.10
C TRP A 14 28.45 8.33 2.72
N ARG A 15 29.21 8.04 1.66
CA ARG A 15 28.66 7.87 0.30
C ARG A 15 27.62 6.74 0.21
N LYS A 16 27.85 5.61 0.91
CA LYS A 16 26.90 4.50 0.97
C LYS A 16 25.61 4.88 1.71
N LEU A 17 25.73 5.57 2.84
CA LEU A 17 24.58 6.07 3.60
C LEU A 17 23.76 7.06 2.76
N PHE A 18 24.42 8.04 2.14
CA PHE A 18 23.77 9.05 1.31
C PHE A 18 23.02 8.42 0.14
N ARG A 19 23.62 7.43 -0.55
CA ARG A 19 22.95 6.70 -1.63
C ARG A 19 21.68 5.99 -1.15
N LYS A 20 21.74 5.27 -0.01
CA LYS A 20 20.56 4.60 0.56
C LYS A 20 19.47 5.61 0.92
N PHE A 21 19.86 6.74 1.49
CA PHE A 21 18.94 7.83 1.83
C PHE A 21 18.27 8.43 0.59
N THR A 22 19.03 8.77 -0.45
CA THR A 22 18.47 9.31 -1.70
C THR A 22 17.57 8.31 -2.42
N GLU A 23 17.90 7.01 -2.38
CA GLU A 23 17.04 5.97 -2.93
C GLU A 23 15.72 5.86 -2.16
N GLY A 24 15.77 5.91 -0.82
CA GLY A 24 14.57 5.93 0.01
C GLY A 24 13.70 7.16 -0.24
N LEU A 25 14.31 8.35 -0.30
CA LEU A 25 13.58 9.58 -0.64
C LEU A 25 12.93 9.52 -2.01
N LEU A 26 13.64 9.00 -3.02
CA LEU A 26 13.10 8.88 -4.37
C LEU A 26 11.90 7.93 -4.41
N LYS A 27 11.98 6.78 -3.71
CA LYS A 27 10.86 5.84 -3.56
C LYS A 27 9.65 6.49 -2.89
N CYS A 28 9.86 7.22 -1.80
CA CYS A 28 8.79 7.97 -1.13
C CYS A 28 8.19 9.05 -2.05
N ALA A 29 9.03 9.77 -2.78
CA ALA A 29 8.57 10.79 -3.72
C ALA A 29 7.71 10.18 -4.83
N PHE A 30 8.13 9.05 -5.42
CA PHE A 30 7.30 8.33 -6.39
C PHE A 30 5.95 7.91 -5.78
N LEU A 31 5.97 7.31 -4.59
CA LEU A 31 4.75 6.89 -3.88
C LEU A 31 3.78 8.06 -3.62
N LEU A 32 4.30 9.25 -3.31
CA LEU A 32 3.50 10.47 -3.13
C LEU A 32 2.95 11.04 -4.45
N LEU A 33 3.55 10.72 -5.59
CA LEU A 33 3.09 11.18 -6.91
C LEU A 33 2.01 10.26 -7.51
N PHE A 34 2.05 8.95 -7.23
CA PHE A 34 1.07 7.98 -7.72
C PHE A 34 -0.41 8.31 -7.47
N PRO A 35 -0.84 8.86 -6.33
CA PRO A 35 -2.25 9.23 -6.12
C PRO A 35 -2.69 10.50 -6.87
N LEU A 36 -1.76 11.29 -7.46
CA LEU A 36 -2.11 12.55 -8.11
C LEU A 36 -3.05 12.39 -9.31
N PRO A 37 -2.84 11.47 -10.27
CA PRO A 37 -3.75 11.32 -11.42
C PRO A 37 -5.18 10.99 -11.01
N ALA A 38 -5.36 10.10 -10.03
CA ALA A 38 -6.68 9.77 -9.50
C ALA A 38 -7.33 10.98 -8.81
N THR A 39 -6.54 11.72 -8.01
CA THR A 39 -7.00 12.95 -7.35
C THR A 39 -7.43 14.02 -8.36
N SER A 40 -6.63 14.24 -9.40
CA SER A 40 -6.95 15.18 -10.48
C SER A 40 -8.22 14.77 -11.23
N ALA A 41 -8.40 13.49 -11.54
CA ALA A 41 -9.60 12.98 -12.20
C ALA A 41 -10.86 13.25 -11.38
N ILE A 42 -10.83 12.95 -10.07
CA ILE A 42 -11.96 13.20 -9.16
C ILE A 42 -12.24 14.69 -8.99
N LEU A 43 -11.20 15.53 -8.88
CA LEU A 43 -11.36 16.99 -8.78
C LEU A 43 -11.97 17.59 -10.06
N VAL A 44 -11.52 17.14 -11.24
CA VAL A 44 -12.10 17.58 -12.52
C VAL A 44 -13.56 17.15 -12.61
N PHE A 45 -13.87 15.89 -12.24
CA PHE A 45 -15.24 15.39 -12.22
C PHE A 45 -16.12 16.19 -11.25
N TRP A 46 -15.67 16.40 -10.01
CA TRP A 46 -16.38 17.22 -9.02
C TRP A 46 -16.63 18.64 -9.53
N HIS A 47 -15.60 19.30 -10.07
CA HIS A 47 -15.72 20.67 -10.53
C HIS A 47 -16.68 20.81 -11.72
N VAL A 48 -16.52 19.99 -12.74
CA VAL A 48 -17.30 20.09 -13.99
C VAL A 48 -18.72 19.57 -13.82
N VAL A 49 -18.91 18.45 -13.09
CA VAL A 49 -20.22 17.80 -12.99
C VAL A 49 -21.01 18.33 -11.81
N LEU A 50 -20.42 18.47 -10.63
CA LEU A 50 -21.18 18.85 -9.42
C LEU A 50 -21.19 20.35 -9.21
N PHE A 51 -20.01 20.99 -9.12
CA PHE A 51 -19.90 22.39 -8.75
C PHE A 51 -20.52 23.34 -9.79
N GLN A 52 -20.24 23.14 -11.08
CA GLN A 52 -20.78 24.02 -12.14
C GLN A 52 -22.29 23.86 -12.36
N ASN A 53 -22.87 22.72 -12.00
CA ASN A 53 -24.30 22.44 -12.18
C ASN A 53 -25.12 22.62 -10.90
N ASP A 54 -24.53 23.18 -9.83
CA ASP A 54 -25.21 23.43 -8.56
C ASP A 54 -25.77 22.13 -7.92
N LEU A 55 -25.11 20.99 -8.16
CA LEU A 55 -25.53 19.67 -7.67
C LEU A 55 -24.90 19.40 -6.31
N TYR A 56 -25.58 19.82 -5.25
CA TYR A 56 -25.19 19.55 -3.87
C TYR A 56 -26.40 19.13 -3.02
N LEU A 57 -26.12 18.58 -1.85
CA LEU A 57 -27.12 18.21 -0.85
C LEU A 57 -27.84 19.44 -0.29
N ASN A 58 -29.10 19.28 0.08
CA ASN A 58 -29.84 20.32 0.82
C ASN A 58 -29.23 20.54 2.21
N THR A 59 -29.55 21.65 2.89
CA THR A 59 -28.98 21.99 4.21
C THR A 59 -29.16 20.88 5.25
N THR A 60 -30.36 20.31 5.36
CA THR A 60 -30.64 19.19 6.27
C THR A 60 -29.82 17.93 5.93
N GLU A 61 -29.64 17.65 4.64
CA GLU A 61 -28.89 16.49 4.17
C GLU A 61 -27.37 16.67 4.37
N GLN A 62 -26.87 17.91 4.23
CA GLN A 62 -25.49 18.26 4.56
C GLN A 62 -25.18 18.04 6.03
N ASP A 63 -26.09 18.44 6.92
CA ASP A 63 -25.93 18.21 8.36
C ASP A 63 -25.85 16.71 8.68
N ILE A 64 -26.67 15.89 8.02
CA ILE A 64 -26.60 14.42 8.15
C ILE A 64 -25.27 13.89 7.59
N ALA A 65 -24.85 14.38 6.43
CA ALA A 65 -23.61 13.95 5.78
C ALA A 65 -22.38 14.25 6.66
N LEU A 66 -22.29 15.48 7.18
CA LEU A 66 -21.18 15.96 8.01
C LEU A 66 -21.12 15.31 9.38
N ASN A 67 -22.27 15.13 10.04
CA ASN A 67 -22.30 14.66 11.42
C ASN A 67 -22.41 13.13 11.56
N ALA A 68 -22.95 12.44 10.55
CA ALA A 68 -23.18 10.99 10.63
C ALA A 68 -22.46 10.22 9.53
N TRP A 69 -22.76 10.49 8.25
CA TRP A 69 -22.25 9.67 7.14
C TRP A 69 -20.73 9.70 7.05
N ILE A 70 -20.15 10.89 6.83
CA ILE A 70 -18.71 11.06 6.56
C ILE A 70 -17.89 10.53 7.74
N PRO A 71 -18.18 10.89 9.02
CA PRO A 71 -17.44 10.34 10.15
C PRO A 71 -17.58 8.82 10.28
N MET A 72 -18.79 8.27 10.10
CA MET A 72 -19.02 6.82 10.20
C MET A 72 -18.17 6.05 9.19
N PHE A 73 -18.25 6.40 7.90
CA PHE A 73 -17.46 5.74 6.87
C PHE A 73 -15.97 6.05 6.98
N GLY A 74 -15.60 7.26 7.42
CA GLY A 74 -14.22 7.63 7.67
C GLY A 74 -13.56 6.80 8.77
N VAL A 75 -14.27 6.56 9.88
CA VAL A 75 -13.79 5.71 10.98
C VAL A 75 -13.70 4.25 10.53
N ILE A 76 -14.73 3.72 9.87
CA ILE A 76 -14.72 2.34 9.35
C ILE A 76 -13.56 2.15 8.37
N TYR A 77 -13.36 3.09 7.44
CA TYR A 77 -12.24 3.06 6.51
C TYR A 77 -10.90 3.11 7.23
N GLY A 78 -10.73 4.03 8.19
CA GLY A 78 -9.48 4.18 8.93
C GLY A 78 -9.10 2.92 9.71
N LEU A 79 -10.05 2.30 10.41
CA LEU A 79 -9.82 1.04 11.12
C LEU A 79 -9.49 -0.10 10.16
N PHE A 80 -10.25 -0.22 9.07
CA PHE A 80 -10.03 -1.27 8.07
C PHE A 80 -8.66 -1.13 7.41
N ALA A 81 -8.31 0.09 6.97
CA ALA A 81 -7.02 0.40 6.38
C ALA A 81 -5.87 0.12 7.35
N ALA A 82 -6.02 0.43 8.65
CA ALA A 82 -5.01 0.13 9.66
C ALA A 82 -4.75 -1.38 9.81
N VAL A 83 -5.82 -2.19 9.82
CA VAL A 83 -5.71 -3.66 9.90
C VAL A 83 -5.01 -4.22 8.66
N VAL A 84 -5.43 -3.79 7.47
CA VAL A 84 -4.83 -4.25 6.20
C VAL A 84 -3.36 -3.82 6.13
N LEU A 85 -3.06 -2.56 6.47
CA LEU A 85 -1.70 -2.03 6.48
C LEU A 85 -0.79 -2.78 7.46
N SER A 86 -1.30 -3.11 8.65
CA SER A 86 -0.57 -3.94 9.62
C SER A 86 -0.29 -5.35 9.07
N GLY A 87 -1.24 -5.94 8.35
CA GLY A 87 -1.09 -7.25 7.72
C GLY A 87 0.00 -7.26 6.66
N VAL A 88 -0.04 -6.32 5.71
CA VAL A 88 0.97 -6.21 4.65
C VAL A 88 2.34 -5.81 5.20
N ASN A 89 2.41 -4.96 6.23
CA ASN A 89 3.67 -4.62 6.86
C ASN A 89 4.31 -5.85 7.54
N LYS A 90 3.52 -6.67 8.24
CA LYS A 90 4.01 -7.92 8.83
C LYS A 90 4.52 -8.87 7.74
N LYS A 91 3.77 -9.04 6.64
CA LYS A 91 4.15 -9.84 5.47
C LYS A 91 5.51 -9.38 4.90
N LEU A 92 5.71 -8.07 4.78
CA LEU A 92 6.98 -7.49 4.31
C LEU A 92 8.14 -7.80 5.27
N CYS A 93 7.94 -7.66 6.58
CA CYS A 93 8.96 -8.05 7.57
C CYS A 93 9.27 -9.55 7.51
N ASP A 94 8.25 -10.42 7.44
CA ASP A 94 8.44 -11.86 7.32
C ASP A 94 9.19 -12.25 6.04
N ALA A 95 8.98 -11.50 4.94
CA ALA A 95 9.71 -11.71 3.69
C ALA A 95 11.18 -11.31 3.82
N HIS A 96 11.48 -10.21 4.52
CA HIS A 96 12.86 -9.82 4.84
C HIS A 96 13.57 -10.89 5.67
N ASP A 97 12.94 -11.37 6.74
CA ASP A 97 13.50 -12.42 7.60
C ASP A 97 13.79 -13.70 6.79
N ALA A 98 12.87 -14.10 5.90
CA ALA A 98 13.07 -15.28 5.04
C ALA A 98 14.25 -15.13 4.06
N VAL A 99 14.48 -13.91 3.53
CA VAL A 99 15.63 -13.63 2.66
C VAL A 99 16.93 -13.65 3.46
N ASP A 100 16.93 -13.08 4.66
CA ASP A 100 18.10 -13.06 5.54
C ASP A 100 18.48 -14.48 6.03
N ASP A 101 17.48 -15.33 6.28
CA ASP A 101 17.64 -16.75 6.63
C ASP A 101 17.96 -17.66 5.41
N ASN A 102 17.96 -17.10 4.19
CA ASN A 102 18.10 -17.84 2.93
C ASN A 102 17.05 -18.97 2.76
N ASP A 103 15.87 -18.82 3.35
CA ASP A 103 14.75 -19.77 3.25
C ASP A 103 13.83 -19.39 2.08
N LYS A 104 14.22 -19.87 0.89
CA LYS A 104 13.47 -19.67 -0.35
C LYS A 104 12.01 -20.11 -0.24
N VAL A 105 11.75 -21.23 0.43
CA VAL A 105 10.39 -21.80 0.43
C VAL A 105 9.46 -21.00 1.34
N ARG A 106 9.97 -20.51 2.48
CA ARG A 106 9.24 -19.55 3.31
C ARG A 106 8.96 -18.27 2.54
N PHE A 107 9.95 -17.73 1.83
CA PHE A 107 9.78 -16.52 1.01
C PHE A 107 8.69 -16.71 -0.07
N MET A 108 8.75 -17.77 -0.87
CA MET A 108 7.75 -18.04 -1.92
C MET A 108 6.33 -18.18 -1.35
N ARG A 109 6.18 -18.82 -0.19
CA ARG A 109 4.89 -18.93 0.48
C ARG A 109 4.34 -17.57 0.92
N ILE A 110 5.20 -16.66 1.35
CA ILE A 110 4.81 -15.30 1.72
C ILE A 110 4.37 -14.53 0.48
N CYS A 111 5.10 -14.64 -0.63
CA CYS A 111 4.73 -13.99 -1.88
C CYS A 111 3.40 -14.51 -2.45
N ASP A 112 3.10 -15.81 -2.31
CA ASP A 112 1.81 -16.42 -2.71
C ASP A 112 0.62 -15.94 -1.85
N ALA A 113 0.88 -15.41 -0.64
CA ALA A 113 -0.14 -14.94 0.29
C ALA A 113 -0.55 -13.47 0.01
N GLU A 114 -1.08 -13.20 -1.17
CA GLU A 114 -1.62 -11.90 -1.58
C GLU A 114 -2.88 -11.51 -0.78
N VAL A 115 -3.08 -10.21 -0.57
CA VAL A 115 -4.33 -9.68 -0.03
C VAL A 115 -5.43 -9.96 -1.06
N SER A 116 -6.56 -10.47 -0.57
CA SER A 116 -7.65 -10.85 -1.48
C SER A 116 -8.13 -9.65 -2.30
N PRO A 117 -8.44 -9.81 -3.60
CA PRO A 117 -9.01 -8.73 -4.41
C PRO A 117 -10.31 -8.14 -3.81
N ALA A 118 -11.06 -8.96 -3.05
CA ALA A 118 -12.24 -8.52 -2.32
C ALA A 118 -11.91 -7.48 -1.23
N THR A 119 -10.78 -7.63 -0.54
CA THR A 119 -10.29 -6.66 0.45
C THR A 119 -9.95 -5.32 -0.20
N HIS A 120 -9.28 -5.33 -1.36
CA HIS A 120 -9.02 -4.10 -2.12
C HIS A 120 -10.32 -3.46 -2.62
N GLY A 121 -11.25 -4.26 -3.15
CA GLY A 121 -12.57 -3.77 -3.57
C GLY A 121 -13.35 -3.12 -2.43
N LEU A 122 -13.36 -3.74 -1.25
CA LEU A 122 -14.00 -3.18 -0.06
C LEU A 122 -13.35 -1.86 0.35
N MET A 123 -12.02 -1.80 0.38
CA MET A 123 -11.29 -0.56 0.72
C MET A 123 -11.60 0.57 -0.27
N SER A 124 -11.62 0.28 -1.57
CA SER A 124 -12.00 1.24 -2.61
C SER A 124 -13.45 1.71 -2.46
N SER A 125 -14.39 0.80 -2.16
CA SER A 125 -15.80 1.17 -1.97
C SER A 125 -16.02 2.10 -0.77
N LEU A 126 -15.33 1.84 0.34
CA LEU A 126 -15.37 2.69 1.53
C LEU A 126 -14.73 4.06 1.26
N ALA A 127 -13.60 4.10 0.54
CA ALA A 127 -12.98 5.37 0.12
C ALA A 127 -13.94 6.19 -0.74
N LEU A 128 -14.58 5.56 -1.74
CA LEU A 128 -15.56 6.23 -2.60
C LEU A 128 -16.76 6.76 -1.82
N ALA A 129 -17.25 6.03 -0.81
CA ALA A 129 -18.34 6.47 0.05
C ALA A 129 -17.97 7.71 0.90
N VAL A 130 -16.70 7.83 1.32
CA VAL A 130 -16.20 9.02 2.02
C VAL A 130 -16.06 10.20 1.05
N ILE A 131 -15.44 9.96 -0.11
CA ILE A 131 -15.20 10.98 -1.14
C ILE A 131 -16.53 11.54 -1.65
N SER A 132 -17.52 10.69 -1.94
CA SER A 132 -18.83 11.12 -2.41
C SER A 132 -19.54 12.02 -1.40
N GLY A 133 -19.43 11.71 -0.10
CA GLY A 133 -19.95 12.54 0.97
C GLY A 133 -19.36 13.96 0.91
N PHE A 134 -18.04 14.09 0.84
CA PHE A 134 -17.38 15.41 0.73
C PHE A 134 -17.69 16.12 -0.60
N MET A 135 -17.78 15.38 -1.70
CA MET A 135 -18.10 15.96 -3.01
C MET A 135 -19.50 16.56 -3.08
N ALA A 136 -20.46 15.99 -2.34
CA ALA A 136 -21.86 16.40 -2.35
C ALA A 136 -22.16 17.60 -1.44
N LEU A 137 -21.18 18.09 -0.68
CA LEU A 137 -21.34 19.29 0.16
C LEU A 137 -21.35 20.58 -0.66
N HIS A 138 -22.11 21.56 -0.21
CA HIS A 138 -22.07 22.92 -0.77
C HIS A 138 -20.86 23.68 -0.23
N TYR A 139 -19.98 24.12 -1.14
CA TYR A 139 -18.82 24.93 -0.80
C TYR A 139 -19.03 26.38 -1.25
N SER A 140 -18.85 27.33 -0.34
CA SER A 140 -18.95 28.77 -0.64
C SER A 140 -17.89 29.28 -1.63
N SER A 141 -16.80 28.52 -1.82
CA SER A 141 -15.75 28.84 -2.78
C SER A 141 -15.23 27.58 -3.46
N VAL A 142 -14.88 27.70 -4.74
CA VAL A 142 -14.22 26.64 -5.53
C VAL A 142 -12.98 26.12 -4.79
N TRP A 143 -12.17 27.04 -4.26
CA TRP A 143 -10.94 26.70 -3.54
C TRP A 143 -11.19 25.88 -2.27
N GLY A 144 -12.24 26.19 -1.52
CA GLY A 144 -12.63 25.41 -0.34
C GLY A 144 -12.96 23.97 -0.72
N GLY A 145 -13.77 23.77 -1.75
CA GLY A 145 -14.11 22.43 -2.25
C GLY A 145 -12.90 21.69 -2.82
N MET A 146 -12.04 22.37 -3.60
CA MET A 146 -10.81 21.77 -4.13
C MET A 146 -9.87 21.29 -3.02
N ILE A 147 -9.69 22.07 -1.95
CA ILE A 147 -8.85 21.69 -0.83
C ILE A 147 -9.46 20.47 -0.12
N VAL A 148 -10.75 20.49 0.22
CA VAL A 148 -11.39 19.42 0.99
C VAL A 148 -11.50 18.12 0.17
N VAL A 149 -12.08 18.18 -1.03
CA VAL A 149 -12.24 17.01 -1.91
C VAL A 149 -10.87 16.51 -2.38
N GLY A 150 -9.96 17.41 -2.74
CA GLY A 150 -8.63 17.08 -3.22
C GLY A 150 -7.76 16.41 -2.16
N THR A 151 -7.65 17.01 -0.97
CA THR A 151 -6.84 16.41 0.11
C THR A 151 -7.42 15.09 0.59
N THR A 152 -8.75 14.98 0.72
CA THR A 152 -9.40 13.72 1.12
C THR A 152 -9.15 12.63 0.09
N THR A 153 -9.40 12.90 -1.19
CA THR A 153 -9.15 11.94 -2.27
C THR A 153 -7.69 11.52 -2.33
N TYR A 154 -6.76 12.49 -2.22
CA TYR A 154 -5.33 12.23 -2.22
C TYR A 154 -4.90 11.31 -1.08
N LEU A 155 -5.36 11.56 0.15
CA LEU A 155 -5.01 10.74 1.31
C LEU A 155 -5.55 9.32 1.21
N LEU A 156 -6.81 9.16 0.79
CA LEU A 156 -7.42 7.83 0.62
C LEU A 156 -6.75 7.04 -0.51
N ALA A 157 -6.43 7.71 -1.63
CA ALA A 157 -5.68 7.10 -2.72
C ALA A 157 -4.25 6.75 -2.29
N LEU A 158 -3.59 7.61 -1.52
CA LEU A 158 -2.24 7.35 -1.01
C LEU A 158 -2.21 6.11 -0.11
N ILE A 159 -3.16 6.00 0.83
CA ILE A 159 -3.29 4.81 1.69
C ILE A 159 -3.51 3.55 0.84
N PHE A 160 -4.38 3.64 -0.17
CA PHE A 160 -4.63 2.53 -1.10
C PHE A 160 -3.36 2.10 -1.83
N TRP A 161 -2.63 3.05 -2.41
CA TRP A 161 -1.38 2.75 -3.12
C TRP A 161 -0.31 2.18 -2.20
N VAL A 162 -0.16 2.70 -0.97
CA VAL A 162 0.76 2.13 0.02
C VAL A 162 0.45 0.66 0.30
N VAL A 163 -0.84 0.31 0.47
CA VAL A 163 -1.25 -1.07 0.71
C VAL A 163 -0.93 -1.97 -0.47
N VAL A 164 -1.27 -1.55 -1.69
CA VAL A 164 -0.97 -2.31 -2.93
C VAL A 164 0.54 -2.52 -3.08
N GLU A 165 1.31 -1.47 -2.83
CA GLU A 165 2.77 -1.50 -2.95
C GLU A 165 3.44 -2.41 -1.92
N PHE A 166 2.88 -2.52 -0.72
CA PHE A 166 3.40 -3.37 0.34
C PHE A 166 2.95 -4.82 0.19
N ASP A 167 1.86 -5.09 -0.55
CA ASP A 167 1.38 -6.45 -0.77
C ASP A 167 2.25 -7.23 -1.78
N ASP A 168 2.96 -6.54 -2.69
CA ASP A 168 3.90 -7.16 -3.64
C ASP A 168 5.38 -6.95 -3.26
N PRO A 169 5.99 -7.85 -2.46
CA PRO A 169 7.41 -7.77 -2.10
C PRO A 169 8.36 -8.08 -3.28
N CYS A 170 7.86 -8.66 -4.37
CA CYS A 170 8.65 -9.11 -5.51
C CYS A 170 8.83 -8.02 -6.57
N HIS A 171 7.79 -7.21 -6.82
CA HIS A 171 7.81 -6.21 -7.88
C HIS A 171 7.59 -4.78 -7.38
N GLY A 172 7.29 -4.60 -6.09
CA GLY A 172 7.03 -3.27 -5.56
C GLY A 172 8.26 -2.35 -5.52
N ILE A 173 8.04 -1.05 -5.46
CA ILE A 173 8.98 0.03 -5.14
C ILE A 173 9.80 -0.32 -3.91
N TRP A 174 9.22 -1.02 -2.93
CA TRP A 174 9.91 -1.47 -1.71
C TRP A 174 10.67 -2.79 -1.87
N PHE A 175 10.94 -3.19 -3.12
CA PHE A 175 11.70 -4.38 -3.49
C PHE A 175 12.96 -4.61 -2.65
N ILE A 176 13.08 -5.84 -2.15
CA ILE A 176 14.19 -6.32 -1.35
C ILE A 176 15.37 -6.61 -2.28
N LYS A 177 16.33 -5.67 -2.36
CA LYS A 177 17.49 -5.78 -3.25
C LYS A 177 18.40 -7.00 -3.00
N SER A 178 18.28 -7.66 -1.86
CA SER A 178 19.04 -8.87 -1.50
C SER A 178 18.42 -10.18 -2.00
N ILE A 179 17.25 -10.16 -2.64
CA ILE A 179 16.65 -11.38 -3.19
C ILE A 179 17.54 -11.95 -4.30
N GLN A 180 17.81 -13.26 -4.23
CA GLN A 180 18.53 -13.98 -5.28
C GLN A 180 17.70 -13.95 -6.58
N LYS A 181 18.33 -13.62 -7.70
CA LYS A 181 17.64 -13.47 -9.00
C LYS A 181 16.87 -14.73 -9.40
N GLU A 182 17.38 -15.90 -9.04
CA GLU A 182 16.76 -17.20 -9.30
C GLU A 182 15.39 -17.33 -8.65
N TRP A 183 15.17 -16.68 -7.50
CA TRP A 183 13.90 -16.71 -6.80
C TRP A 183 12.85 -15.92 -7.59
N LEU A 184 13.22 -14.77 -8.15
CA LEU A 184 12.30 -13.92 -8.92
C LEU A 184 11.86 -14.54 -10.25
N LEU A 185 12.59 -15.53 -10.76
CA LEU A 185 12.26 -16.23 -12.01
C LEU A 185 11.25 -17.36 -11.78
N GLU A 186 11.04 -17.77 -10.53
CA GLU A 186 10.12 -18.84 -10.19
C GLU A 186 8.74 -18.29 -9.81
N ASP A 187 7.70 -18.88 -10.40
CA ASP A 187 6.33 -18.55 -10.04
C ASP A 187 5.99 -19.14 -8.65
N PRO A 188 5.66 -18.31 -7.64
CA PRO A 188 5.30 -18.78 -6.31
C PRO A 188 4.16 -19.82 -6.33
N LYS A 189 3.19 -19.65 -7.24
CA LYS A 189 2.03 -20.55 -7.38
C LYS A 189 2.45 -21.93 -7.85
N LYS A 190 3.44 -22.00 -8.73
CA LYS A 190 4.00 -23.27 -9.22
C LYS A 190 4.69 -24.04 -8.09
N VAL A 191 5.55 -23.36 -7.31
CA VAL A 191 6.25 -23.96 -6.16
C VAL A 191 5.27 -24.44 -5.09
N SER A 192 4.24 -23.64 -4.80
CA SER A 192 3.15 -23.97 -3.87
C SER A 192 2.39 -25.23 -4.32
N LYS A 193 2.11 -25.37 -5.63
CA LYS A 193 1.43 -26.54 -6.21
C LYS A 193 2.29 -27.81 -6.17
N GLU A 194 3.55 -27.73 -6.58
CA GLU A 194 4.48 -28.88 -6.58
C GLU A 194 4.67 -29.45 -5.17
N ARG A 195 4.78 -28.57 -4.16
CA ARG A 195 4.85 -29.00 -2.76
C ARG A 195 3.58 -29.70 -2.29
N LYS A 196 2.39 -29.18 -2.64
CA LYS A 196 1.11 -29.83 -2.28
C LYS A 196 1.01 -31.23 -2.88
N ILE A 197 1.46 -31.43 -4.12
CA ILE A 197 1.50 -32.75 -4.78
C ILE A 197 2.42 -33.68 -4.00
N LYS A 198 3.65 -33.24 -3.71
CA LYS A 198 4.63 -34.04 -2.99
C LYS A 198 4.14 -34.50 -1.61
N ILE A 199 3.49 -33.60 -0.85
CA ILE A 199 2.91 -33.94 0.47
C ILE A 199 1.81 -35.02 0.34
N VAL A 200 0.98 -34.94 -0.70
CA VAL A 200 -0.08 -35.93 -0.95
C VAL A 200 0.51 -37.28 -1.38
N GLU A 201 1.57 -37.28 -2.18
CA GLU A 201 2.29 -38.50 -2.58
C GLU A 201 2.96 -39.18 -1.38
N ASP A 202 3.67 -38.40 -0.56
CA ASP A 202 4.33 -38.90 0.66
C ASP A 202 3.30 -39.50 1.64
N ALA A 203 2.15 -38.83 1.83
CA ALA A 203 1.08 -39.33 2.69
C ALA A 203 0.43 -40.62 2.18
N ARG A 204 0.31 -40.79 0.85
CA ARG A 204 -0.21 -42.03 0.24
C ARG A 204 0.76 -43.19 0.40
N GLY A 205 2.06 -42.94 0.23
CA GLY A 205 3.10 -43.96 0.42
C GLY A 205 3.12 -44.54 1.85
N THR A 206 2.83 -43.71 2.86
CA THR A 206 2.75 -44.16 4.26
C THR A 206 1.49 -44.97 4.60
N ALA A 207 0.42 -44.87 3.82
CA ALA A 207 -0.84 -45.58 4.11
C ALA A 207 -0.88 -47.02 3.58
N THR A 208 0.08 -47.40 2.72
CA THR A 208 0.18 -48.72 2.09
C THR A 208 1.16 -49.67 2.79
N VAL A 209 1.65 -49.30 3.97
CA VAL A 209 2.54 -50.10 4.83
C VAL A 209 1.81 -50.47 6.11
#